data_AF-A0A0G0XA35-F1
#
_entry.id   AF-A0A0G0XA35-F1
#
_cell.length_a   1.000
_cell.length_b   1.000
_cell.length_c   1.000
_cell.angle_alpha   90.00
_cell.angle_beta   90.00
_cell.angle_gamma   90.00
#
_symmetry.space_group_name_H-M   'P 1'
#
loop_
_entity.id
_entity.type
_entity.pdbx_description
1 polymer ?
#
loop_
_entity_poly.entity_id
_entity_poly.type
_entity_poly.pdbx_seq_one_letter_code
_entity_poly.pdbx_strand_id
1 'polypeptide(L)'
;MEFLPRKHQFTCVVNKKTDPAKLMNAIGHMTAGLVEQYKSATSLMRFRDFIDKDKTVHPMTSENGFIVLRSENSNQLRTLRNNLISQGIKYMDFTETMLPGNALTQQE
;
A
#
# COMPACT_ATOMS: atom_id res chain seq x y z
N MET A 1 -13.91 0.87 26.65
CA MET A 1 -12.84 0.96 25.64
C MET A 1 -12.85 2.38 25.11
N GLU A 2 -11.76 3.11 25.24
CA GLU A 2 -11.69 4.50 24.79
C GLU A 2 -11.59 4.54 23.25
N PHE A 3 -12.45 5.33 22.61
CA PHE A 3 -12.43 5.48 21.16
C PHE A 3 -11.24 6.37 20.75
N LEU A 4 -10.24 5.77 20.09
CA LEU A 4 -9.12 6.50 19.51
C LEU A 4 -9.39 6.79 18.02
N PRO A 5 -9.66 8.05 17.63
CA PRO A 5 -9.94 8.37 16.24
C PRO A 5 -8.74 8.02 15.35
N ARG A 6 -9.03 7.49 14.15
CA ARG A 6 -7.99 7.17 13.15
C ARG A 6 -7.46 8.47 12.56
N LYS A 7 -6.14 8.69 12.66
CA LYS A 7 -5.45 9.84 12.09
C LYS A 7 -4.65 9.51 10.83
N HIS A 8 -4.44 8.22 10.56
CA HIS A 8 -3.69 7.72 9.41
C HIS A 8 -4.50 6.63 8.69
N GLN A 9 -4.21 6.45 7.41
CA GLN A 9 -4.83 5.43 6.56
C GLN A 9 -3.82 4.97 5.50
N PHE A 10 -3.97 3.74 5.04
CA PHE A 10 -3.33 3.28 3.82
C PHE A 10 -4.17 3.74 2.63
N THR A 11 -3.54 4.26 1.60
CA THR A 11 -4.22 4.62 0.34
C THR A 11 -3.39 4.09 -0.82
N CYS A 12 -4.04 3.33 -1.70
CA CYS A 12 -3.45 2.79 -2.91
C CYS A 12 -4.26 3.28 -4.11
N VAL A 13 -3.61 3.84 -5.12
CA VAL A 13 -4.27 4.25 -6.36
C VAL A 13 -3.79 3.34 -7.49
N VAL A 14 -4.72 2.62 -8.10
CA VAL A 14 -4.43 1.63 -9.15
C VAL A 14 -4.93 2.08 -10.51
N ASN A 15 -4.24 1.69 -11.58
CA ASN A 15 -4.77 1.86 -12.93
C ASN A 15 -5.87 0.83 -13.18
N LYS A 16 -7.09 1.29 -13.49
CA LYS A 16 -8.24 0.41 -13.68
C LYS A 16 -8.13 -0.55 -14.87
N LYS A 17 -7.20 -0.29 -15.79
CA LYS A 17 -6.97 -1.12 -16.99
C LYS A 17 -6.02 -2.29 -16.74
N THR A 18 -5.34 -2.32 -15.59
CA THR A 18 -4.40 -3.38 -15.26
C THR A 18 -5.14 -4.64 -14.81
N ASP A 19 -4.63 -5.79 -15.24
CA ASP A 19 -5.13 -7.10 -14.83
C ASP A 19 -5.21 -7.23 -13.29
N PRO A 20 -6.32 -7.74 -12.72
CA PRO A 20 -6.49 -7.87 -11.28
C PRO A 20 -5.40 -8.69 -10.57
N ALA A 21 -4.89 -9.77 -11.18
CA ALA A 21 -3.84 -10.58 -10.55
C ALA A 21 -2.52 -9.80 -10.46
N LYS A 22 -2.18 -9.07 -11.52
CA LYS A 22 -1.04 -8.13 -11.52
C LYS A 22 -1.22 -7.03 -10.48
N LEU A 23 -2.43 -6.48 -10.34
CA LEU A 23 -2.74 -5.46 -9.33
C LEU A 23 -2.57 -6.00 -7.91
N MET A 24 -3.06 -7.20 -7.61
CA MET A 24 -2.91 -7.81 -6.29
C MET A 24 -1.43 -8.03 -5.94
N ASN A 25 -0.63 -8.50 -6.90
CA ASN A 25 0.82 -8.65 -6.72
C ASN A 25 1.49 -7.29 -6.41
N ALA A 26 1.19 -6.27 -7.21
CA ALA A 26 1.72 -4.92 -7.02
C ALA A 26 1.32 -4.32 -5.66
N ILE A 27 0.05 -4.45 -5.25
CA ILE A 27 -0.43 -3.96 -3.95
C ILE A 27 0.32 -4.63 -2.80
N GLY A 28 0.57 -5.94 -2.89
CA GLY A 28 1.35 -6.67 -1.88
C GLY A 28 2.76 -6.10 -1.71
N HIS A 29 3.50 -5.94 -2.82
CA HIS A 29 4.85 -5.38 -2.80
C HIS A 29 4.87 -3.92 -2.32
N MET A 30 3.94 -3.07 -2.80
CA MET A 30 3.85 -1.68 -2.36
C MET A 30 3.55 -1.56 -0.86
N THR A 31 2.64 -2.39 -0.35
CA THR A 31 2.29 -2.38 1.07
C THR A 31 3.48 -2.83 1.93
N ALA A 32 4.14 -3.93 1.57
CA ALA A 32 5.33 -4.41 2.28
C ALA A 32 6.46 -3.38 2.28
N GLY A 33 6.77 -2.78 1.13
CA GLY A 33 7.78 -1.73 1.01
C GLY A 33 7.44 -0.48 1.83
N LEU A 34 6.18 -0.07 1.84
CA LEU A 34 5.73 1.07 2.65
C LEU A 34 5.87 0.79 4.16
N VAL A 35 5.53 -0.42 4.62
CA VAL A 35 5.72 -0.82 6.02
C VAL A 35 7.21 -0.75 6.41
N GLU A 36 8.12 -1.25 5.56
CA GLU A 36 9.56 -1.16 5.83
C GLU A 36 10.06 0.30 5.88
N GLN A 37 9.58 1.18 4.99
CA GLN A 37 9.91 2.61 5.02
C GLN A 37 9.48 3.31 6.32
N TYR A 38 8.51 2.75 7.03
CA TYR A 38 7.96 3.26 8.29
C TYR A 38 8.31 2.37 9.49
N LYS A 39 9.32 1.48 9.39
CA LYS A 39 9.71 0.55 10.46
C LYS A 39 9.95 1.21 11.83
N SER A 40 10.51 2.41 11.86
CA SER A 40 10.74 3.19 13.09
C SER A 40 9.48 3.89 13.63
N ALA A 41 8.37 3.86 12.89
CA ALA A 41 7.11 4.55 13.20
C ALA A 41 5.88 3.64 12.96
N THR A 42 6.03 2.33 13.14
CA THR A 42 4.97 1.34 12.91
C THR A 42 3.76 1.51 13.83
N SER A 43 3.92 2.18 14.98
CA SER A 43 2.81 2.55 15.86
C SER A 43 1.74 3.41 15.15
N LEU A 44 2.12 4.21 14.15
CA LEU A 44 1.19 5.00 13.33
C LEU A 44 0.25 4.11 12.50
N MET A 45 0.69 2.89 12.18
CA MET A 45 -0.04 1.91 11.37
C MET A 45 -1.05 1.08 12.18
N ARG A 46 -1.03 1.18 13.53
CA ARG A 46 -2.01 0.55 14.44
C ARG A 46 -2.24 -0.94 14.16
N PHE A 47 -1.17 -1.71 14.03
CA PHE A 47 -1.25 -3.17 13.94
C PHE A 47 -1.63 -3.76 15.31
N ARG A 48 -2.59 -4.69 15.31
CA ARG A 48 -3.01 -5.44 16.49
C ARG A 48 -3.47 -6.83 16.12
N ASP A 49 -3.60 -7.66 17.15
CA ASP A 49 -4.20 -8.98 17.01
C ASP A 49 -5.72 -8.87 17.12
N PHE A 50 -6.40 -9.61 16.27
CA PHE A 50 -7.85 -9.79 16.29
C PHE A 50 -8.16 -11.22 16.71
N ILE A 51 -9.12 -11.38 17.62
CA ILE A 51 -9.57 -12.69 18.06
C ILE A 51 -10.95 -12.91 17.46
N ASP A 52 -11.11 -14.00 16.71
CA ASP A 52 -12.41 -14.34 16.14
C ASP A 52 -13.33 -15.06 17.15
N LYS A 53 -14.51 -15.46 16.67
CA LYS A 53 -15.51 -16.14 17.51
C LYS A 53 -15.04 -17.51 18.01
N ASP A 54 -14.12 -18.15 17.30
CA ASP A 54 -13.56 -19.46 17.61
C ASP A 54 -12.29 -19.37 18.48
N LYS A 55 -11.98 -18.15 18.97
CA LYS A 55 -10.77 -17.82 19.75
C LYS A 55 -9.47 -17.97 18.96
N THR A 56 -9.53 -18.00 17.64
CA THR A 56 -8.33 -17.97 16.80
C THR A 56 -7.74 -16.56 16.81
N VAL A 57 -6.43 -16.46 17.02
CA VAL A 57 -5.69 -15.21 16.97
C VAL A 57 -5.27 -14.94 15.53
N HIS A 58 -5.70 -13.81 14.99
CA HIS A 58 -5.30 -13.25 13.70
C HIS A 58 -4.33 -12.09 13.96
N PRO A 59 -3.02 -12.34 13.89
CA PRO A 59 -2.05 -11.36 14.36
C PRO A 59 -1.87 -10.19 13.41
N MET A 60 -1.36 -9.07 13.94
CA MET A 60 -0.74 -8.00 13.15
C MET A 60 -1.60 -7.44 12.00
N THR A 61 -2.90 -7.28 12.23
CA THR A 61 -3.80 -6.63 11.28
C THR A 61 -3.93 -5.14 11.63
N SER A 62 -3.86 -4.26 10.63
CA SER A 62 -4.00 -2.83 10.85
C SER A 62 -5.45 -2.46 11.17
N GLU A 63 -5.65 -1.65 12.21
CA GLU A 63 -6.94 -1.01 12.47
C GLU A 63 -7.22 0.18 11.55
N ASN A 64 -6.20 0.70 10.85
CA ASN A 64 -6.35 1.79 9.92
C ASN A 64 -7.08 1.31 8.65
N GLY A 65 -7.82 2.20 8.01
CA GLY A 65 -8.46 1.89 6.73
C GLY A 65 -7.42 1.68 5.63
N PHE A 66 -7.69 0.73 4.72
CA PHE A 66 -6.98 0.57 3.46
C PHE A 66 -7.90 0.98 2.32
N ILE A 67 -7.66 2.16 1.76
CA ILE A 67 -8.50 2.72 0.70
C ILE A 67 -7.86 2.43 -0.66
N VAL A 68 -8.61 1.76 -1.53
CA VAL A 68 -8.20 1.51 -2.92
C VAL A 68 -8.99 2.41 -3.85
N LEU A 69 -8.29 3.31 -4.56
CA LEU A 69 -8.85 4.21 -5.55
C LEU A 69 -8.43 3.80 -6.96
N ARG A 70 -9.20 4.22 -7.95
CA ARG A 70 -8.93 3.93 -9.36
C ARG A 70 -8.49 5.21 -10.08
N SER A 71 -7.46 5.11 -10.89
CA SER A 71 -7.13 6.11 -11.89
C SER A 71 -7.70 5.72 -13.25
N GLU A 72 -7.96 6.74 -14.07
CA GLU A 72 -8.43 6.60 -15.44
C GLU A 72 -7.28 6.22 -16.39
N ASN A 73 -6.06 6.69 -16.09
CA ASN A 73 -4.86 6.50 -16.89
C ASN A 73 -3.58 6.68 -16.06
N SER A 74 -2.43 6.37 -16.67
CA SER A 74 -1.12 6.45 -16.02
C SER A 74 -0.64 7.90 -15.77
N ASN A 75 -1.20 8.90 -16.45
CA ASN A 75 -0.84 10.30 -16.21
C ASN A 75 -1.33 10.77 -14.84
N GLN A 76 -2.51 10.34 -14.40
CA GLN A 76 -3.00 10.64 -13.05
C GLN A 76 -2.09 10.05 -11.96
N LEU A 77 -1.55 8.84 -12.18
CA LEU A 77 -0.59 8.23 -11.25
C LEU A 77 0.73 9.00 -11.22
N ARG A 78 1.21 9.47 -12.38
CA ARG A 78 2.40 10.32 -12.48
C ARG A 78 2.20 11.65 -11.72
N THR A 79 1.05 12.29 -11.90
CA THR A 79 0.71 13.53 -11.18
C THR A 79 0.66 13.29 -9.66
N LEU A 80 0.00 12.19 -9.22
CA LEU A 80 -0.03 11.81 -7.81
C LEU A 80 1.39 11.63 -7.25
N ARG A 81 2.23 10.86 -7.95
CA ARG A 81 3.63 10.64 -7.55
C ARG A 81 4.38 11.96 -7.36
N ASN A 82 4.28 12.88 -8.33
CA ASN A 82 4.96 14.18 -8.25
C ASN A 82 4.45 15.02 -7.06
N ASN A 83 3.15 14.97 -6.76
CA ASN A 83 2.57 15.66 -5.61
C ASN A 83 3.00 15.06 -4.27
N LEU A 84 3.24 13.75 -4.20
CA LEU A 84 3.76 13.08 -3.01
C LEU A 84 5.22 13.48 -2.77
N ILE A 85 6.03 13.50 -3.83
CA ILE A 85 7.42 13.97 -3.79
C ILE A 85 7.49 15.42 -3.30
N SER A 86 6.69 16.32 -3.87
CA SER A 86 6.73 17.75 -3.51
C SER A 86 6.33 18.03 -2.05
N GLN A 87 5.53 17.15 -1.45
CA GLN A 87 5.11 17.24 -0.05
C GLN A 87 5.99 16.43 0.90
N GLY A 88 7.01 15.73 0.40
CA GLY A 88 7.86 14.86 1.23
C GLY A 88 7.12 13.67 1.84
N ILE A 89 6.00 13.25 1.24
CA ILE A 89 5.22 12.11 1.70
C ILE A 89 5.89 10.84 1.18
N LYS A 90 6.25 9.93 2.09
CA LYS A 90 6.78 8.61 1.74
C LYS A 90 5.73 7.81 0.98
N TYR A 91 6.17 7.14 -0.08
CA TYR A 91 5.30 6.31 -0.91
C TYR A 91 6.07 5.12 -1.49
N MET A 92 5.31 4.16 -2.00
CA MET A 92 5.79 3.09 -2.88
C MET A 92 4.99 3.19 -4.18
N ASP A 93 5.67 2.98 -5.30
CA ASP A 93 5.03 2.77 -6.59
C ASP A 93 5.44 1.41 -7.17
N PHE A 94 4.68 0.96 -8.16
CA PHE A 94 4.94 -0.29 -8.86
C PHE A 94 4.61 -0.09 -10.33
N THR A 95 5.60 -0.21 -11.19
CA THR A 95 5.45 -0.02 -12.64
C THR A 95 5.32 -1.36 -13.36
N GLU A 96 4.85 -1.33 -14.62
CA GLU A 96 4.72 -2.54 -15.44
C GLU A 96 6.06 -3.26 -15.65
N THR A 97 7.18 -2.54 -15.59
CA THR A 97 8.51 -3.13 -15.73
C THR A 97 8.98 -3.88 -14.47
N MET A 98 8.35 -3.62 -13.32
CA MET A 98 8.62 -4.34 -12.07
C MET A 98 7.83 -5.65 -11.95
N LEU A 99 6.93 -5.95 -12.91
CA LEU A 99 6.18 -7.20 -12.91
C LEU A 99 7.11 -8.40 -13.18
N PRO A 100 6.83 -9.58 -12.58
CA PRO A 100 7.58 -10.80 -12.86
C PRO A 100 7.60 -11.10 -14.38
N GLY A 101 8.80 -11.29 -14.94
CA GLY A 101 9.04 -11.45 -16.38
C GLY A 101 9.74 -10.26 -17.05
N ASN A 102 9.65 -9.05 -16.47
CA ASN A 102 10.31 -7.83 -16.98
C ASN A 102 11.47 -7.34 -16.09
N ALA A 103 11.56 -7.84 -14.85
CA ALA A 103 12.56 -7.38 -13.88
C ALA A 103 14.01 -7.77 -14.25
N LEU A 104 14.20 -8.83 -15.05
CA LEU A 104 15.53 -9.28 -15.49
C LEU A 104 16.14 -8.41 -16.60
N THR A 105 15.35 -7.58 -17.28
CA THR A 105 15.82 -6.72 -18.39
C THR A 105 16.18 -5.30 -17.94
N GLN A 106 16.26 -5.02 -16.64
CA GLN A 106 16.40 -3.65 -16.12
C GLN A 106 17.57 -3.45 -15.14
N GLN A 107 18.53 -4.38 -15.12
CA GLN A 107 19.80 -4.24 -14.37
C GLN A 107 21.00 -3.83 -15.24
N GLU A 108 20.76 -3.28 -16.44
CA GLU A 108 21.76 -2.63 -17.30
C GLU A 108 21.47 -1.12 -17.41
#